data_AF-A0A2V8G065-F1
#
_entry.id   AF-A0A2V8G065-F1
#
_cell.length_a   1.000
_cell.length_b   1.000
_cell.length_c   1.000
_cell.angle_alpha   90.00
_cell.angle_beta   90.00
_cell.angle_gamma   90.00
#
_symmetry.space_group_name_H-M   'P 1'
#
loop_
_entity.id
_entity.type
_entity.pdbx_description
1 polymer ?
#
loop_
_entity_poly.entity_id
_entity_poly.type
_entity_poly.pdbx_seq_one_letter_code
_entity_poly.pdbx_strand_id
1 'polypeptide(L)'
;RALALSYADPYIDFTGRVKGYAVMDLRVMGPYDWRLADTNVWKVERMLLDHPHRRIASSDRRVNRLRAWYRAFRKANAGRKPVDYRGRDRWTDIPDEFLR
;
A
#
# COMPACT_ATOMS: atom_id res chain seq x y z
N ARG A 1 -7.86 -8.01 9.34
CA ARG A 1 -7.20 -9.02 8.46
C ARG A 1 -7.74 -9.04 7.03
N ALA A 2 -9.04 -9.28 6.81
CA ALA A 2 -9.61 -9.42 5.46
C ALA A 2 -9.39 -8.16 4.61
N LEU A 3 -9.63 -6.98 5.20
CA LEU A 3 -9.32 -5.69 4.58
C LEU A 3 -7.86 -5.58 4.14
N ALA A 4 -6.90 -5.87 5.03
CA ALA A 4 -5.47 -5.84 4.68
C ALA A 4 -5.11 -6.77 3.51
N LEU A 5 -5.80 -7.91 3.38
CA LEU A 5 -5.59 -8.85 2.26
C LEU A 5 -6.29 -8.40 0.97
N SER A 6 -7.35 -7.59 1.03
CA SER A 6 -8.09 -7.17 -0.17
C SER A 6 -7.28 -6.23 -1.06
N TYR A 7 -6.24 -5.59 -0.52
CA TYR A 7 -5.34 -4.69 -1.25
C TYR A 7 -3.86 -5.11 -1.17
N ALA A 8 -3.51 -6.31 -0.68
CA ALA A 8 -2.11 -6.68 -0.48
C ALA A 8 -1.33 -6.95 -1.78
N ASP A 9 -2.02 -7.40 -2.84
CA ASP A 9 -1.38 -7.82 -4.09
C ASP A 9 -0.61 -6.69 -4.81
N PRO A 10 -1.15 -5.46 -4.95
CA PRO A 10 -0.42 -4.34 -5.55
C PRO A 10 0.88 -3.95 -4.82
N TYR A 11 1.06 -4.35 -3.57
CA TYR A 11 2.28 -4.09 -2.78
C TYR A 11 3.35 -5.19 -2.93
N ILE A 12 3.17 -6.14 -3.85
CA ILE A 12 4.20 -7.11 -4.20
C ILE A 12 5.10 -6.49 -5.27
N ASP A 13 6.39 -6.37 -4.96
CA ASP A 13 7.39 -5.84 -5.88
C ASP A 13 8.54 -6.85 -6.10
N PHE A 14 9.72 -6.36 -6.51
CA PHE A 14 10.93 -7.15 -6.72
C PHE A 14 11.28 -8.05 -5.52
N THR A 15 11.06 -7.58 -4.30
CA THR A 15 11.47 -8.22 -3.04
C THR A 15 10.35 -8.19 -1.98
N GLY A 16 9.53 -7.15 -2.00
CA GLY A 16 8.48 -6.84 -1.05
C GLY A 16 7.23 -7.71 -1.16
N ARG A 17 6.54 -7.79 -0.02
CA ARG A 17 5.14 -8.20 0.16
C ARG A 17 4.67 -7.70 1.53
N VAL A 18 3.38 -7.48 1.69
CA VAL A 18 2.80 -7.19 3.02
C VAL A 18 2.93 -8.42 3.92
N LYS A 19 3.51 -8.26 5.12
CA LYS A 19 3.76 -9.35 6.08
C LYS A 19 2.87 -9.27 7.34
N GLY A 20 2.29 -8.11 7.59
CA GLY A 20 1.45 -7.87 8.76
C GLY A 20 0.60 -6.62 8.61
N TYR A 21 -0.28 -6.41 9.58
CA TYR A 21 -1.14 -5.24 9.68
C TYR A 21 -1.36 -4.92 11.15
N ALA A 22 -1.71 -3.67 11.44
CA ALA A 22 -2.18 -3.25 12.75
C ALA A 22 -3.38 -2.32 12.57
N VAL A 23 -4.21 -2.20 13.61
CA VAL A 23 -5.36 -1.29 13.63
C VAL A 23 -5.05 -0.24 14.69
N MET A 24 -4.74 0.99 14.25
CA MET A 24 -4.39 2.08 15.13
C MET A 24 -5.50 3.12 15.19
N ASP A 25 -5.73 3.63 16.40
CA ASP A 25 -6.45 4.87 16.59
C ASP A 25 -5.46 6.03 16.65
N LEU A 26 -5.41 6.86 15.60
CA LEU A 26 -4.49 7.99 15.53
C LEU A 26 -4.87 9.15 16.47
N ARG A 27 -5.97 9.07 17.21
CA ARG A 27 -6.28 10.04 18.29
C ARG A 27 -5.29 9.99 19.44
N VAL A 28 -4.55 8.89 19.59
CA VAL A 28 -3.45 8.78 20.56
C VAL A 28 -2.33 9.79 20.34
N MET A 29 -2.27 10.40 19.15
CA MET A 29 -1.34 11.48 18.82
C MET A 29 -1.67 12.81 19.53
N GLY A 30 -2.83 12.89 20.18
CA GLY A 30 -3.25 14.05 20.96
C GLY A 30 -3.32 15.31 20.10
N PRO A 31 -2.67 16.42 20.51
CA PRO A 31 -2.73 17.70 19.80
C PRO A 31 -1.90 17.74 18.51
N TYR A 32 -1.22 16.66 18.14
CA TYR A 32 -0.46 16.62 16.89
C TYR A 32 -1.40 16.53 15.69
N ASP A 33 -1.56 17.63 14.96
CA ASP A 33 -2.42 17.71 13.77
C ASP A 33 -1.76 17.04 12.56
N TRP A 34 -1.83 15.72 12.54
CA TRP A 34 -1.35 14.93 11.40
C TRP A 34 -2.29 14.96 10.20
N ARG A 35 -3.56 15.41 10.35
CA ARG A 35 -4.56 15.37 9.28
C ARG A 35 -4.39 16.54 8.31
N LEU A 36 -4.04 17.70 8.84
CA LEU A 36 -3.87 18.94 8.09
C LEU A 36 -2.42 19.45 8.09
N ALA A 37 -1.48 18.61 8.52
CA ALA A 37 -0.07 18.94 8.44
C ALA A 37 0.32 19.28 6.99
N ASP A 38 0.86 20.47 6.80
CA ASP A 38 1.48 20.93 5.55
C ASP A 38 2.90 20.40 5.36
N THR A 39 3.41 19.65 6.34
CA THR A 39 4.76 19.09 6.41
C THR A 39 4.73 17.59 6.64
N ASN A 40 5.91 16.97 6.57
CA ASN A 40 6.06 15.53 6.78
C ASN A 40 5.57 15.08 8.16
N VAL A 41 4.73 14.05 8.18
CA VAL A 41 4.18 13.43 9.40
C VAL A 41 5.03 12.28 9.94
N TRP A 42 6.37 12.40 9.90
CA TRP A 42 7.31 11.34 10.31
C TRP A 42 7.10 10.82 11.73
N LYS A 43 6.49 11.62 12.61
CA LYS A 43 6.13 11.18 13.96
C LYS A 43 5.05 10.09 13.91
N VAL A 44 4.03 10.26 13.07
CA VAL A 44 2.98 9.25 12.86
C VAL A 44 3.57 8.03 12.18
N GLU A 45 4.37 8.23 11.13
CA GLU A 45 5.00 7.12 10.40
C GLU A 45 5.81 6.21 11.34
N ARG A 46 6.72 6.79 12.14
CA ARG A 46 7.51 6.03 13.13
C ARG A 46 6.64 5.29 14.12
N MET A 47 5.64 5.96 14.70
CA MET A 47 4.69 5.33 15.62
C MET A 47 3.97 4.13 14.98
N LEU A 48 3.54 4.26 13.72
CA LEU A 48 2.89 3.18 12.98
C LEU A 48 3.84 2.01 12.71
N LEU A 49 5.10 2.28 12.35
CA LEU A 49 6.12 1.26 12.10
C LEU A 49 6.50 0.49 13.39
N ASP A 50 6.65 1.21 14.50
CA ASP A 50 7.04 0.65 15.80
C ASP A 50 5.92 -0.16 16.46
N HIS A 51 4.66 0.11 16.09
CA HIS A 51 3.53 -0.60 16.69
C HIS A 51 3.58 -2.12 16.37
N PRO A 52 3.26 -3.00 17.34
CA PRO A 52 3.17 -4.44 17.10
C PRO A 52 2.21 -4.83 15.97
N HIS A 53 2.74 -5.37 14.87
CA HIS A 53 1.93 -5.82 13.75
C HIS A 53 1.45 -7.25 13.93
N ARG A 54 0.18 -7.51 13.64
CA ARG A 54 -0.35 -8.86 13.51
C ARG A 54 0.05 -9.44 12.16
N ARG A 55 0.74 -10.58 12.17
CA ARG A 55 1.16 -11.28 10.95
C ARG A 55 -0.05 -11.65 10.08
N ILE A 56 0.14 -11.56 8.77
CA ILE A 56 -0.79 -12.10 7.79
C ILE A 56 -0.11 -13.21 6.99
N ALA A 57 -0.85 -14.28 6.75
CA ALA A 57 -0.44 -15.33 5.84
C ALA A 57 -0.98 -15.01 4.43
N SER A 58 -0.07 -14.92 3.47
CA SER A 58 -0.36 -14.86 2.04
C SER A 58 0.29 -16.08 1.36
N SER A 59 -0.37 -16.67 0.36
CA SER A 59 0.17 -17.83 -0.37
C SER A 59 1.50 -17.49 -1.06
N ASP A 60 2.57 -18.24 -0.76
CA ASP A 60 3.86 -18.08 -1.43
C ASP A 60 3.77 -18.31 -2.94
N ARG A 61 2.96 -19.29 -3.36
CA ARG A 61 2.67 -19.54 -4.79
C ARG A 61 2.05 -18.32 -5.46
N ARG A 62 1.06 -17.69 -4.83
CA ARG A 62 0.43 -16.45 -5.35
C ARG A 62 1.45 -15.32 -5.42
N VAL A 63 2.22 -15.12 -4.35
CA VAL A 63 3.24 -14.07 -4.28
C VAL A 63 4.29 -14.23 -5.37
N ASN A 64 4.81 -15.45 -5.58
CA ASN A 64 5.83 -15.71 -6.60
C ASN A 64 5.29 -15.46 -8.00
N ARG A 65 4.03 -15.83 -8.28
CA ARG A 65 3.36 -15.51 -9.55
C ARG A 65 3.25 -14.00 -9.78
N LEU A 66 2.76 -13.26 -8.80
CA LEU A 66 2.61 -11.80 -8.90
C LEU A 66 3.96 -11.10 -9.04
N ARG A 67 4.99 -11.57 -8.33
CA ARG A 67 6.36 -11.05 -8.48
C ARG A 67 6.95 -11.30 -9.86
N ALA A 68 6.72 -12.49 -10.44
CA ALA A 68 7.16 -12.78 -11.80
C ALA A 68 6.48 -11.85 -12.81
N TRP A 69 5.16 -11.67 -12.68
CA TRP A 69 4.40 -10.70 -13.49
C TRP A 69 4.93 -9.27 -13.31
N TYR A 70 5.15 -8.81 -12.07
CA TYR A 70 5.67 -7.47 -11.79
C TYR A 70 7.02 -7.24 -12.46
N ARG A 71 7.95 -8.21 -12.38
CA ARG A 71 9.26 -8.14 -13.04
C ARG A 71 9.12 -8.06 -14.57
N ALA A 72 8.24 -8.87 -15.15
CA ALA A 72 7.97 -8.85 -16.59
C ALA A 72 7.36 -7.51 -17.03
N PHE A 73 6.39 -6.97 -16.28
CA PHE A 73 5.79 -5.66 -16.54
C PHE A 73 6.84 -4.55 -16.50
N ARG A 74 7.67 -4.51 -15.44
CA ARG A 74 8.74 -3.52 -15.30
C ARG A 74 9.70 -3.58 -16.49
N LYS A 75 10.07 -4.77 -16.95
CA LYS A 75 10.95 -4.96 -18.12
C LYS A 75 10.29 -4.46 -19.41
N ALA A 76 9.03 -4.80 -19.64
CA ALA A 76 8.30 -4.41 -20.85
C ALA A 76 7.95 -2.92 -20.91
N ASN A 77 7.83 -2.24 -19.76
CA ASN A 77 7.35 -0.86 -19.68
C ASN A 77 8.43 0.13 -19.23
N ALA A 78 9.69 -0.08 -19.65
CA ALA A 78 10.82 0.80 -19.33
C ALA A 78 10.95 1.16 -17.84
N GLY A 79 10.66 0.20 -16.96
CA GLY A 79 10.71 0.39 -15.52
C GLY A 79 9.54 1.17 -14.92
N ARG A 80 8.46 1.47 -15.66
CA ARG A 80 7.25 2.07 -15.09
C ARG A 80 6.59 1.13 -14.09
N LYS A 81 6.13 1.67 -12.95
CA LYS A 81 5.38 0.88 -11.95
C LYS A 81 4.00 0.51 -12.50
N PRO A 82 3.53 -0.73 -12.33
CA PRO A 82 2.16 -1.09 -12.64
C PRO A 82 1.20 -0.40 -11.66
N VAL A 83 0.04 0.02 -12.17
CA VAL A 83 -1.10 0.51 -11.36
C VAL A 83 -2.27 -0.44 -11.60
N ASP A 84 -2.14 -1.64 -11.03
CA ASP A 84 -3.07 -2.76 -11.21
C ASP A 84 -3.81 -3.06 -9.91
N TYR A 85 -4.85 -2.27 -9.63
CA TYR A 85 -5.76 -2.52 -8.52
C TYR A 85 -6.96 -3.30 -9.03
N ARG A 86 -7.29 -4.41 -8.35
CA ARG A 86 -8.50 -5.17 -8.66
C ARG A 86 -9.74 -4.29 -8.51
N GLY A 87 -10.55 -4.18 -9.55
CA GLY A 87 -11.76 -3.36 -9.55
C GLY A 87 -11.54 -1.89 -9.86
N ARG A 88 -10.33 -1.50 -10.31
CA ARG A 88 -10.02 -0.12 -10.73
C ARG A 88 -10.88 0.37 -11.88
N ASP A 89 -11.34 -0.54 -12.74
CA ASP A 89 -12.30 -0.29 -13.81
C ASP A 89 -13.62 0.32 -13.33
N ARG A 90 -13.93 0.23 -12.02
CA ARG A 90 -15.14 0.79 -11.40
C ARG A 90 -14.89 2.11 -10.69
N TRP A 91 -13.67 2.64 -10.73
CA TRP A 91 -13.35 3.89 -10.07
C TRP A 91 -13.89 5.04 -10.90
N THR A 92 -14.33 6.10 -10.23
CA THR A 92 -14.69 7.36 -10.90
C THR A 92 -13.45 7.96 -11.53
N ASP A 93 -13.61 8.57 -12.70
CA ASP A 93 -12.53 9.32 -13.33
C ASP A 93 -12.06 10.45 -12.41
N ILE A 94 -10.77 10.79 -12.53
CA ILE A 94 -10.19 11.92 -11.81
C ILE A 94 -10.78 13.19 -12.43
N PRO A 95 -11.39 14.11 -11.66
CA PRO A 95 -11.91 15.36 -12.19
C PRO A 95 -10.81 16.18 -12.90
N ASP A 96 -11.17 16.86 -13.99
CA ASP A 96 -10.23 17.57 -14.87
C ASP A 96 -9.32 18.57 -14.14
N GLU A 97 -9.82 19.19 -13.07
CA GLU A 97 -9.09 20.14 -12.22
C GLU A 97 -7.88 19.51 -11.50
N PHE A 98 -7.83 18.17 -11.37
CA PHE A 98 -6.75 17.43 -10.70
C PHE A 98 -5.82 16.67 -11.66
N LEU A 99 -6.00 16.78 -12.97
CA LEU A 99 -5.18 16.08 -13.98
C LEU A 99 -3.89 16.83 -14.38
N ARG A 100 -3.59 17.96 -13.73
CA ARG A 100 -2.44 18.84 -14.05
C ARG A 100 -1.23 18.59 -13.16
#